data_AF-A0A6M3JYJ9-F1
#
_entry.id   AF-A0A6M3JYJ9-F1
#
_cell.length_a   1.000
_cell.length_b   1.000
_cell.length_c   1.000
_cell.angle_alpha   90.00
_cell.angle_beta   90.00
_cell.angle_gamma   90.00
#
_symmetry.space_group_name_H-M   'P 1'
#
loop_
_entity.id
_entity.type
_entity.pdbx_description
1 polymer ?
#
loop_
_entity_poly.entity_id
_entity_poly.type
_entity_poly.pdbx_seq_one_letter_code
_entity_poly.pdbx_strand_id
1 'polypeptide(L)'
;MDDVAKKADMGKRRYDLLPAEALESVVDVLTHGAEKYGDHNWETGLKFGRVFGAIMRHAWAWWRREEIDPESGLPHLAHVIVNGLFLLQYTLKKISGFDDRPGVIEAKHSCEICGAPADVYLPSKRKFLCSRCTSDDYNAWLEKR
;
A
#
# COMPACT_ATOMS: atom_id res chain seq x y z
N MET A 1 -42.40 -0.50 20.38
CA MET A 1 -40.95 -0.36 20.59
C MET A 1 -40.32 -1.20 19.53
N ASP A 2 -39.88 -0.57 18.45
CA ASP A 2 -39.35 -1.28 17.28
C ASP A 2 -37.98 -1.83 17.63
N ASP A 3 -37.83 -3.13 17.50
CA ASP A 3 -36.60 -3.86 17.80
C ASP A 3 -35.61 -3.57 16.65
N VAL A 4 -34.70 -2.62 16.87
CA VAL A 4 -33.70 -2.24 15.87
C VAL A 4 -32.60 -3.30 15.84
N ALA A 5 -32.41 -3.92 14.67
CA ALA A 5 -31.35 -4.89 14.45
C ALA A 5 -29.97 -4.29 14.75
N LYS A 6 -29.17 -4.98 15.57
CA LYS A 6 -27.80 -4.58 15.93
C LYS A 6 -26.78 -5.34 15.10
N LYS A 7 -25.84 -4.61 14.51
CA LYS A 7 -24.68 -5.18 13.80
C LYS A 7 -23.42 -5.00 14.66
N ALA A 8 -22.75 -6.09 15.01
CA ALA A 8 -21.50 -6.05 15.77
C ALA A 8 -20.33 -5.77 14.82
N ASP A 9 -19.98 -4.49 14.64
CA ASP A 9 -18.92 -4.06 13.72
C ASP A 9 -17.62 -3.64 14.42
N MET A 10 -17.53 -3.84 15.74
CA MET A 10 -16.29 -3.63 16.51
C MET A 10 -15.14 -4.45 15.94
N GLY A 11 -14.02 -3.78 15.67
CA GLY A 11 -12.80 -4.41 15.11
C GLY A 11 -12.82 -4.62 13.58
N LYS A 12 -13.90 -4.27 12.87
CA LYS A 12 -13.95 -4.38 11.40
C LYS A 12 -13.36 -3.15 10.72
N ARG A 13 -12.89 -3.33 9.49
CA ARG A 13 -12.42 -2.24 8.63
C ARG A 13 -13.57 -1.29 8.31
N ARG A 14 -13.33 0.01 8.47
CA ARG A 14 -14.30 1.09 8.26
C ARG A 14 -14.19 1.68 6.85
N TYR A 15 -14.68 0.94 5.86
CA TYR A 15 -14.67 1.38 4.46
C TYR A 15 -15.52 2.64 4.23
N ASP A 16 -16.52 2.87 5.07
CA ASP A 16 -17.40 4.04 5.07
C ASP A 16 -16.67 5.37 5.39
N LEU A 17 -15.43 5.31 5.88
CA LEU A 17 -14.60 6.49 6.12
C LEU A 17 -13.83 6.94 4.87
N LEU A 18 -13.90 6.20 3.76
CA LEU A 18 -13.28 6.63 2.51
C LEU A 18 -14.06 7.81 1.91
N PRO A 19 -13.38 8.90 1.49
CA PRO A 19 -14.04 10.01 0.81
C PRO A 19 -14.52 9.57 -0.58
N ALA A 20 -15.84 9.51 -0.77
CA ALA A 20 -16.47 8.95 -1.96
C ALA A 20 -15.98 9.60 -3.27
N GLU A 21 -16.00 10.93 -3.35
CA GLU A 21 -15.61 11.67 -4.57
C GLU A 21 -14.14 11.44 -4.96
N ALA A 22 -13.24 11.39 -3.97
CA ALA A 22 -11.83 11.11 -4.24
C ALA A 22 -11.62 9.66 -4.66
N LEU A 23 -12.42 8.73 -4.13
CA LEU A 23 -12.39 7.33 -4.54
C LEU A 23 -12.94 7.16 -5.97
N GLU A 24 -13.98 7.88 -6.35
CA GLU A 24 -14.51 7.92 -7.72
C GLU A 24 -13.44 8.39 -8.71
N SER A 25 -12.70 9.45 -8.40
CA SER A 25 -11.59 9.92 -9.24
C SER A 25 -10.49 8.86 -9.44
N VAL A 26 -10.21 8.06 -8.41
CA VAL A 26 -9.26 6.93 -8.50
C VAL A 26 -9.81 5.83 -9.40
N VAL A 27 -11.10 5.53 -9.30
CA VAL A 27 -11.79 4.57 -10.16
C VAL A 27 -11.77 5.04 -11.62
N ASP A 28 -12.00 6.32 -11.89
CA ASP A 28 -11.96 6.86 -13.26
C ASP A 28 -10.59 6.66 -13.93
N VAL A 29 -9.50 6.85 -13.18
CA VAL A 29 -8.14 6.58 -13.68
C VAL A 29 -7.92 5.09 -13.96
N LEU A 30 -8.45 4.20 -13.11
CA LEU A 30 -8.40 2.76 -13.34
C LEU A 30 -9.21 2.36 -14.58
N THR A 31 -10.40 2.93 -14.76
CA THR A 31 -11.26 2.74 -15.94
C THR A 31 -10.54 3.19 -17.21
N HIS A 32 -9.99 4.41 -17.23
CA HIS A 32 -9.19 4.89 -18.36
C HIS A 32 -8.00 3.98 -18.66
N GLY A 33 -7.31 3.49 -17.62
CA GLY A 33 -6.23 2.53 -17.76
C GLY A 33 -6.67 1.19 -18.36
N ALA A 34 -7.85 0.69 -17.96
CA ALA A 34 -8.43 -0.56 -18.48
C ALA A 34 -8.82 -0.42 -19.96
N GLU A 35 -9.43 0.70 -20.34
CA GLU A 35 -9.75 1.01 -21.74
C GLU A 35 -8.48 1.06 -22.61
N LYS A 36 -7.40 1.63 -22.08
CA LYS A 36 -6.15 1.83 -22.83
C LYS A 36 -5.25 0.59 -22.89
N TYR A 37 -5.16 -0.17 -21.81
CA TYR A 37 -4.18 -1.26 -21.65
C TYR A 37 -4.80 -2.63 -21.41
N GLY A 38 -6.13 -2.71 -21.31
CA GLY A 38 -6.86 -3.91 -20.91
C GLY A 38 -7.04 -4.04 -19.40
N ASP A 39 -8.06 -4.81 -19.02
CA ASP A 39 -8.40 -5.08 -17.63
C ASP A 39 -7.21 -5.70 -16.87
N HIS A 40 -6.99 -5.23 -15.64
CA HIS A 40 -5.95 -5.77 -14.75
C HIS A 40 -4.54 -5.82 -15.33
N ASN A 41 -4.20 -5.05 -16.38
CA ASN A 41 -2.86 -5.03 -16.96
C ASN A 41 -1.76 -4.70 -15.94
N TRP A 42 -2.06 -3.90 -14.92
CA TRP A 42 -1.12 -3.61 -13.84
C TRP A 42 -0.76 -4.86 -13.00
N GLU A 43 -1.59 -5.91 -12.98
CA GLU A 43 -1.31 -7.15 -12.23
C GLU A 43 -0.24 -8.02 -12.90
N THR A 44 0.01 -7.84 -14.22
CA THR A 44 1.07 -8.58 -14.93
C THR A 44 2.47 -8.12 -14.54
N GLY A 45 2.57 -7.06 -13.72
CA GLY A 45 3.80 -6.55 -13.16
C GLY A 45 4.41 -5.40 -13.98
N LEU A 46 4.67 -4.30 -13.28
CA LEU A 46 5.40 -3.14 -13.79
C LEU A 46 6.66 -2.94 -12.94
N LYS A 47 7.76 -2.55 -13.58
CA LYS A 47 8.99 -2.19 -12.86
C LYS A 47 8.70 -1.09 -11.83
N PHE A 48 9.16 -1.26 -10.59
CA PHE A 48 8.84 -0.34 -9.48
C PHE A 48 9.30 1.09 -9.79
N GLY A 49 10.49 1.24 -10.37
CA GLY A 49 11.03 2.51 -10.84
C GLY A 49 10.17 3.17 -11.92
N ARG A 50 9.51 2.39 -12.79
CA ARG A 50 8.59 2.92 -13.80
C ARG A 50 7.33 3.50 -13.17
N VAL A 51 6.74 2.80 -12.20
CA VAL A 51 5.57 3.27 -11.46
C VAL A 51 5.93 4.48 -10.58
N PHE A 52 7.07 4.43 -9.89
CA PHE A 52 7.59 5.56 -9.12
C PHE A 52 7.82 6.79 -10.00
N GLY A 53 8.42 6.61 -11.18
CA GLY A 53 8.59 7.69 -12.14
C GLY A 53 7.28 8.32 -12.59
N ALA A 54 6.22 7.52 -12.77
CA ALA A 54 4.88 8.04 -13.07
C ALA A 54 4.32 8.88 -11.91
N ILE A 55 4.40 8.39 -10.67
CA ILE A 55 4.02 9.14 -9.47
C ILE A 55 4.70 10.50 -9.45
N MET A 56 6.03 10.54 -9.62
CA MET A 56 6.80 11.78 -9.55
C MET A 56 6.37 12.78 -10.63
N ARG A 57 6.08 12.33 -11.86
CA ARG A 57 5.61 13.23 -12.93
C ARG A 57 4.26 13.85 -12.61
N HIS A 58 3.27 13.06 -12.20
CA HIS A 58 1.94 13.61 -11.84
C HIS A 58 2.01 14.46 -10.57
N ALA A 59 2.79 14.06 -9.56
CA ALA A 59 2.97 14.83 -8.33
C ALA A 59 3.61 16.20 -8.60
N TRP A 60 4.62 16.26 -9.48
CA TRP A 60 5.26 17.52 -9.86
C TRP A 60 4.37 18.41 -10.72
N ALA A 61 3.56 17.85 -11.61
CA ALA A 61 2.57 18.61 -12.37
C ALA A 61 1.55 19.28 -11.44
N TRP A 62 0.96 18.49 -10.53
CA TRP A 62 0.07 19.00 -9.50
C TRP A 62 0.72 20.09 -8.63
N TRP A 63 1.97 19.87 -8.18
CA TRP A 63 2.72 20.85 -7.38
C TRP A 63 2.90 22.19 -8.12
N ARG A 64 2.94 22.16 -9.45
CA ARG A 64 3.01 23.34 -10.31
C ARG A 64 1.64 23.92 -10.70
N ARG A 65 0.55 23.50 -10.05
CA ARG A 65 -0.84 23.95 -10.30
C ARG A 65 -1.42 23.46 -11.64
N GLU A 66 -0.86 22.41 -12.22
CA GLU A 66 -1.53 21.66 -13.28
C GLU A 66 -2.41 20.60 -12.61
N GLU A 67 -3.71 20.85 -12.53
CA GLU A 67 -4.64 19.98 -11.78
C GLU A 67 -5.06 18.74 -12.58
N ILE A 68 -5.15 18.88 -13.90
CA ILE A 68 -5.66 17.86 -14.83
C ILE A 68 -4.55 17.39 -15.76
N ASP A 69 -4.40 16.07 -15.87
CA ASP A 69 -3.50 15.43 -16.80
C ASP A 69 -4.00 15.59 -18.25
N PRO A 70 -3.21 16.19 -19.16
CA PRO A 70 -3.67 16.49 -20.52
C PRO A 70 -3.86 15.24 -21.39
N GLU A 71 -3.27 14.10 -21.03
CA GLU A 71 -3.42 12.85 -21.77
C GLU A 71 -4.76 12.16 -21.48
N SER A 72 -5.13 12.08 -20.20
CA SER A 72 -6.34 11.38 -19.74
C SER A 72 -7.54 12.29 -19.51
N GLY A 73 -7.33 13.59 -19.30
CA GLY A 73 -8.36 14.52 -18.84
C GLY A 73 -8.76 14.33 -17.38
N LEU A 74 -7.98 13.60 -16.59
CA LEU A 74 -8.28 13.24 -15.19
C LEU A 74 -7.32 13.92 -14.18
N PRO A 75 -7.68 14.04 -12.90
CA PRO A 75 -6.85 14.73 -11.91
C PRO A 75 -5.47 14.08 -11.72
N HIS A 76 -4.41 14.90 -11.69
CA HIS A 76 -3.04 14.40 -11.44
C HIS A 76 -2.92 13.66 -10.09
N LEU A 77 -3.61 14.13 -9.05
CA LEU A 77 -3.60 13.45 -7.74
C LEU A 77 -4.24 12.06 -7.80
N ALA A 78 -5.25 11.84 -8.64
CA ALA A 78 -5.85 10.52 -8.81
C ALA A 78 -4.84 9.54 -9.43
N HIS A 79 -4.08 9.99 -10.44
CA HIS A 79 -2.97 9.22 -11.00
C HIS A 79 -1.88 8.89 -9.97
N VAL A 80 -1.52 9.86 -9.11
CA VAL A 80 -0.58 9.62 -8.00
C VAL A 80 -1.10 8.52 -7.08
N ILE A 81 -2.37 8.57 -6.68
CA ILE A 81 -2.98 7.58 -5.79
C ILE A 81 -3.02 6.20 -6.45
N VAL A 82 -3.46 6.09 -7.71
CA VAL A 82 -3.51 4.80 -8.44
C VAL A 82 -2.12 4.15 -8.52
N ASN A 83 -1.10 4.90 -8.92
CA ASN A 83 0.26 4.37 -8.98
C ASN A 83 0.81 4.02 -7.58
N GLY A 84 0.44 4.78 -6.55
CA GLY A 84 0.74 4.46 -5.16
C GLY A 84 0.08 3.16 -4.69
N LEU A 85 -1.18 2.92 -5.05
CA LEU A 85 -1.89 1.66 -4.79
C LEU A 85 -1.20 0.47 -5.47
N PHE A 86 -0.73 0.62 -6.70
CA PHE A 86 0.02 -0.43 -7.39
C PHE A 86 1.31 -0.80 -6.64
N LEU A 87 2.13 0.19 -6.27
CA LEU A 87 3.36 -0.08 -5.49
C LEU A 87 3.08 -0.69 -4.12
N LEU A 88 2.02 -0.23 -3.43
CA LEU A 88 1.58 -0.82 -2.17
C LEU A 88 1.18 -2.29 -2.36
N GLN A 89 0.36 -2.57 -3.37
CA GLN A 89 -0.09 -3.93 -3.67
C GLN A 89 1.08 -4.85 -4.01
N TYR A 90 2.01 -4.40 -4.86
CA TYR A 90 3.20 -5.18 -5.21
C TYR A 90 4.05 -5.49 -3.98
N THR A 91 4.20 -4.52 -3.08
CA THR A 91 4.93 -4.69 -1.81
C THR A 91 4.22 -5.67 -0.88
N LEU A 92 2.90 -5.53 -0.69
CA LEU A 92 2.11 -6.40 0.18
C LEU A 92 2.06 -7.85 -0.34
N LYS A 93 2.00 -8.02 -1.67
CA LYS A 93 1.98 -9.34 -2.32
C LYS A 93 3.36 -9.93 -2.54
N LYS A 94 4.44 -9.20 -2.23
CA LYS A 94 5.84 -9.59 -2.47
C LYS A 94 6.07 -10.05 -3.91
N ILE A 95 5.53 -9.31 -4.89
CA ILE A 95 5.69 -9.65 -6.31
C ILE A 95 7.18 -9.51 -6.67
N SER A 96 7.82 -10.63 -7.03
CA SER A 96 9.24 -10.69 -7.36
C SER A 96 9.48 -10.42 -8.85
N GLY A 97 10.73 -10.05 -9.20
CA GLY A 97 11.15 -9.82 -10.59
C GLY A 97 10.87 -8.41 -11.15
N PHE A 98 10.04 -7.62 -10.48
CA PHE A 98 9.71 -6.25 -10.89
C PHE A 98 10.28 -5.15 -9.99
N ASP A 99 10.72 -5.48 -8.77
CA ASP A 99 11.39 -4.52 -7.89
C ASP A 99 12.83 -4.27 -8.37
N ASP A 100 13.04 -3.09 -8.96
CA ASP A 100 14.30 -2.58 -9.50
C ASP A 100 14.85 -1.39 -8.69
N ARG A 101 14.38 -1.21 -7.45
CA ARG A 101 14.88 -0.15 -6.58
C ARG A 101 16.35 -0.39 -6.25
N PRO A 102 17.20 0.66 -6.25
CA PRO A 102 18.61 0.52 -5.90
C PRO A 102 18.79 0.23 -4.40
N GLY A 103 19.63 -0.75 -4.07
CA GLY A 103 20.04 -1.04 -2.70
C GLY A 103 20.19 -2.55 -2.42
N VAL A 104 21.10 -2.89 -1.50
CA VAL A 104 21.15 -4.24 -0.92
C VAL A 104 19.97 -4.37 0.05
N ILE A 105 19.20 -5.47 -0.01
CA ILE A 105 18.19 -5.78 1.02
C ILE A 105 18.95 -6.22 2.28
N GLU A 106 19.51 -5.26 3.00
CA GLU A 106 19.98 -5.48 4.35
C GLU A 106 18.81 -5.27 5.30
N ALA A 107 18.59 -6.23 6.21
CA ALA A 107 17.61 -6.05 7.26
C ALA A 107 18.07 -4.92 8.19
N LYS A 108 17.40 -3.77 8.11
CA LYS A 108 17.68 -2.60 8.97
C LYS A 108 17.46 -2.87 10.46
N HIS A 109 16.69 -3.91 10.77
CA HIS A 109 16.34 -4.28 12.13
C HIS A 109 16.65 -5.76 12.36
N SER A 110 17.06 -6.07 13.58
CA SER A 110 17.13 -7.44 14.08
C SER A 110 15.86 -7.78 14.85
N CYS A 111 15.56 -9.07 14.89
CA CYS A 111 14.48 -9.63 15.68
C CYS A 111 14.77 -9.37 17.16
N GLU A 112 13.84 -8.74 17.86
CA GLU A 112 13.98 -8.40 19.28
C GLU A 112 14.21 -9.64 20.18
N ILE A 113 13.71 -10.82 19.75
CA ILE A 113 13.83 -12.08 20.50
C ILE A 113 15.15 -12.78 20.21
N CYS A 114 15.49 -13.00 18.94
CA CYS A 114 16.57 -13.92 18.53
C CYS A 114 17.73 -13.26 17.77
N GLY A 115 17.66 -11.96 17.50
CA GLY A 115 18.71 -11.22 16.79
C GLY A 115 18.81 -11.48 15.28
N ALA A 116 18.03 -12.40 14.72
CA ALA A 116 17.98 -12.65 13.27
C ALA A 116 17.49 -11.43 12.48
N PRO A 117 17.81 -11.28 11.18
CA PRO A 117 17.21 -10.26 10.31
C PRO A 117 15.68 -10.18 10.47
N ALA A 118 15.17 -9.01 10.82
CA ALA A 118 13.73 -8.81 10.99
C ALA A 118 13.06 -8.44 9.66
N ASP A 119 11.94 -9.10 9.39
CA ASP A 119 11.07 -8.95 8.23
C ASP A 119 9.59 -8.74 8.63
N VAL A 120 9.30 -8.71 9.94
CA VAL A 120 7.97 -8.47 10.51
C VAL A 120 8.02 -7.27 11.46
N TYR A 121 7.14 -6.30 11.26
CA TYR A 121 6.89 -5.22 12.22
C TYR A 121 5.63 -5.53 13.04
N LEU A 122 5.72 -5.50 14.36
CA LEU A 122 4.60 -5.61 15.28
C LEU A 122 4.13 -4.21 15.70
N PRO A 123 3.03 -3.67 15.13
CA PRO A 123 2.63 -2.29 15.37
C PRO A 123 2.19 -2.03 16.81
N SER A 124 1.48 -3.00 17.43
CA SER A 124 1.00 -2.91 18.80
C SER A 124 2.11 -2.78 19.84
N LYS A 125 3.30 -3.30 19.53
CA LYS A 125 4.47 -3.27 20.42
C LYS A 125 5.56 -2.31 19.95
N ARG A 126 5.46 -1.78 18.72
CA ARG A 126 6.50 -1.01 18.03
C ARG A 126 7.85 -1.74 18.01
N LYS A 127 7.82 -3.05 17.73
CA LYS A 127 9.00 -3.92 17.69
C LYS A 127 9.13 -4.65 16.37
N PHE A 128 10.35 -5.08 16.06
CA PHE A 128 10.67 -5.86 14.86
C PHE A 128 10.97 -7.30 15.26
N LEU A 129 10.34 -8.24 14.56
CA LEU A 129 10.58 -9.68 14.70
C LEU A 129 11.00 -10.27 13.35
N CYS A 130 11.65 -11.42 13.39
CA CYS A 130 11.77 -12.26 12.21
C CYS A 130 10.49 -13.09 12.04
N SER A 131 10.23 -13.57 10.83
CA SER A 131 9.08 -14.40 10.48
C SER A 131 8.99 -15.74 11.23
N ARG A 132 10.05 -16.10 11.96
CA ARG A 132 10.08 -17.28 12.85
C ARG A 132 9.65 -16.96 14.30
N CYS A 133 9.50 -15.70 14.65
CA CYS A 133 9.13 -15.23 15.97
C CYS A 133 7.79 -14.50 15.91
N THR A 134 6.82 -14.92 16.72
CA THR A 134 5.46 -14.39 16.75
C THR A 134 5.27 -13.35 17.85
N SER A 135 4.11 -12.68 17.86
CA SER A 135 3.74 -11.80 18.96
C SER A 135 3.59 -12.55 20.29
N ASP A 136 3.22 -13.83 20.27
CA ASP A 136 3.08 -14.63 21.48
C ASP A 136 4.47 -15.02 22.01
N ASP A 137 5.39 -15.39 21.12
CA ASP A 137 6.80 -15.60 21.48
C ASP A 137 7.41 -14.35 22.10
N TYR A 138 7.03 -13.16 21.61
CA TYR A 138 7.51 -11.89 22.15
C TYR A 138 7.02 -11.65 23.58
N ASN A 139 5.74 -11.90 23.87
CA ASN A 139 5.21 -11.77 25.22
C ASN A 139 5.87 -12.78 26.17
N ALA A 140 6.03 -14.04 25.75
CA ALA A 140 6.68 -15.08 26.54
C ALA A 140 8.17 -14.79 26.80
N TRP A 141 8.85 -14.13 25.86
CA TRP A 141 10.23 -13.68 26.03
C TRP A 141 10.35 -12.51 27.03
N LEU A 142 9.42 -11.56 27.01
CA LEU A 142 9.38 -10.45 27.98
C LEU A 142 9.19 -10.95 29.42
N GLU A 143 8.36 -11.98 29.63
CA GLU A 143 8.13 -12.55 30.96
C GLU A 143 9.39 -13.23 31.56
N LYS A 144 10.37 -13.58 30.73
CA LYS A 144 11.61 -14.29 31.12
C LYS A 144 12.82 -13.37 31.27
N ARG A 145 12.66 -12.06 31.09
CA ARG A 145 13.73 -11.06 31.04
C ARG A 145 13.64 -10.07 32.19
#